data_AF-A0A950X697-F1
#
_entry.id   AF-A0A950X697-F1
#
_cell.length_a   1.000
_cell.length_b   1.000
_cell.length_c   1.000
_cell.angle_alpha   90.00
_cell.angle_beta   90.00
_cell.angle_gamma   90.00
#
_symmetry.space_group_name_H-M   'P 1'
#
loop_
_entity.id
_entity.type
_entity.pdbx_description
1 polymer ?
#
loop_
_entity_poly.entity_id
_entity_poly.type
_entity_poly.pdbx_seq_one_letter_code
_entity_poly.pdbx_strand_id
1 'polypeptide(L)'
;RGFYVRPGIAEFMRAEAVPQAAIVTPNQFELEYLVGYPVTGLDSAITAARELQSRGPSVVLVTSLVRGDGDPDTVEVLAVDKQSAHLVATPRLPLAVNGAGDAMAAIFFAHWLRERTISGALERTVNAIFAILELTAEKKEREIQLVAAQEQIANPPHRFRAVRLG
;
A
#
# COMPACT_ATOMS: atom_id res chain seq x y z
N ARG A 1 3.16 -5.00 17.08
CA ARG A 1 2.88 -5.95 15.97
C ARG A 1 4.17 -6.71 15.70
N GLY A 2 4.11 -7.97 15.26
CA GLY A 2 5.28 -8.79 14.96
C GLY A 2 5.07 -9.55 13.66
N PHE A 3 6.13 -10.16 13.14
CA PHE A 3 6.04 -11.02 11.97
C PHE A 3 5.30 -12.31 12.30
N TYR A 4 4.24 -12.63 11.54
CA TYR A 4 3.47 -13.88 11.66
C TYR A 4 3.96 -14.95 10.68
N VAL A 5 5.28 -15.00 10.46
CA VAL A 5 5.93 -15.95 9.55
C VAL A 5 7.01 -16.74 10.32
N ARG A 6 7.50 -17.81 9.70
CA ARG A 6 8.57 -18.61 10.28
C ARG A 6 9.82 -17.75 10.51
N PRO A 7 10.61 -18.01 11.57
CA PRO A 7 11.92 -17.38 11.76
C PRO A 7 12.79 -17.50 10.51
N GLY A 8 13.52 -16.44 10.16
CA GLY A 8 14.37 -16.41 8.96
C GLY A 8 13.69 -15.86 7.70
N ILE A 9 12.35 -15.83 7.64
CA ILE A 9 11.64 -15.33 6.45
C ILE A 9 11.80 -13.82 6.30
N ALA A 10 11.72 -13.04 7.38
CA ALA A 10 11.86 -11.59 7.30
C ALA A 10 13.29 -11.21 6.88
N GLU A 11 14.29 -11.93 7.39
CA GLU A 11 15.70 -11.79 7.03
C GLU A 11 15.94 -12.13 5.56
N PHE A 12 15.38 -13.25 5.09
CA PHE A 12 15.41 -13.64 3.68
C PHE A 12 14.75 -12.60 2.79
N MET A 13 13.58 -12.08 3.18
CA MET A 13 12.89 -11.03 2.42
C MET A 13 13.78 -9.79 2.27
N ARG A 14 14.42 -9.36 3.36
CA ARG A 14 15.31 -8.19 3.36
C ARG A 14 16.60 -8.41 2.55
N ALA A 15 17.25 -9.57 2.71
CA ALA A 15 18.58 -9.83 2.17
C ALA A 15 18.56 -10.35 0.72
N GLU A 16 17.54 -11.13 0.36
CA GLU A 16 17.51 -11.88 -0.91
C GLU A 16 16.34 -11.45 -1.80
N ALA A 17 15.10 -11.39 -1.28
CA ALA A 17 13.93 -11.17 -2.11
C ALA A 17 13.76 -9.70 -2.56
N VAL A 18 13.87 -8.75 -1.64
CA VAL A 18 13.72 -7.32 -1.92
C VAL A 18 14.73 -6.83 -2.97
N PRO A 19 16.03 -7.19 -2.91
CA PRO A 19 16.98 -6.76 -3.93
C PRO A 19 16.68 -7.25 -5.35
N GLN A 20 15.94 -8.35 -5.50
CA GLN A 20 15.55 -8.92 -6.79
C GLN A 20 14.16 -8.46 -7.25
N ALA A 21 13.39 -7.80 -6.38
CA ALA A 21 12.03 -7.39 -6.68
C ALA A 21 12.01 -6.13 -7.54
N ALA A 22 11.12 -6.07 -8.55
CA ALA A 22 10.86 -4.84 -9.31
C ALA A 22 9.93 -3.88 -8.56
N ILE A 23 8.99 -4.44 -7.80
CA ILE A 23 7.96 -3.77 -7.01
C ILE A 23 7.89 -4.43 -5.64
N VAL A 24 7.82 -3.64 -4.58
CA VAL A 24 7.55 -4.12 -3.21
C VAL A 24 6.37 -3.37 -2.61
N THR A 25 5.59 -4.06 -1.79
CA THR A 25 4.33 -3.53 -1.24
C THR A 25 4.27 -3.60 0.30
N PRO A 26 5.28 -3.11 1.03
CA PRO A 26 5.30 -3.23 2.49
C PRO A 26 4.16 -2.41 3.13
N ASN A 27 3.65 -2.81 4.28
CA ASN A 27 3.00 -1.86 5.19
C ASN A 27 4.04 -1.04 5.98
N GLN A 28 3.62 -0.05 6.77
CA GLN A 28 4.54 0.77 7.58
C GLN A 28 5.45 -0.04 8.51
N PHE A 29 4.93 -1.08 9.17
CA PHE A 29 5.74 -1.92 10.07
C PHE A 29 6.80 -2.73 9.31
N GLU A 30 6.43 -3.29 8.15
CA GLU A 30 7.38 -3.98 7.26
C GLU A 30 8.41 -3.02 6.70
N LEU A 31 8.01 -1.80 6.31
CA LEU A 31 8.91 -0.75 5.84
C LEU A 31 9.96 -0.43 6.90
N GLU A 32 9.54 -0.19 8.15
CA GLU A 32 10.44 0.06 9.29
C GLU A 32 11.44 -1.07 9.51
N TYR A 33 10.98 -2.31 9.45
CA TYR A 33 11.87 -3.47 9.56
C TYR A 33 12.88 -3.53 8.42
N LEU A 34 12.44 -3.28 7.19
CA LEU A 34 13.30 -3.34 6.02
C LEU A 34 14.38 -2.26 6.07
N VAL A 35 14.06 -1.03 6.46
CA VAL A 35 15.04 0.07 6.55
C VAL A 35 15.84 0.07 7.84
N GLY A 36 15.31 -0.52 8.91
CA GLY A 36 15.98 -0.67 10.21
C GLY A 36 15.83 0.54 11.14
N TYR A 37 14.88 1.42 10.88
CA TYR A 37 14.56 2.58 11.74
C TYR A 37 13.05 2.91 11.70
N PRO A 38 12.53 3.63 12.71
CA PRO A 38 11.12 4.02 12.77
C PRO A 38 10.70 5.01 11.67
N VAL A 39 9.47 4.90 11.19
CA VAL A 39 8.85 5.78 10.19
C VAL A 39 7.69 6.50 10.85
N THR A 40 7.94 7.73 11.33
CA THR A 40 7.00 8.46 12.20
C THR A 40 6.23 9.58 11.50
N GLY A 41 6.68 10.00 10.31
CA GLY A 41 6.13 11.12 9.55
C GLY A 41 6.26 10.93 8.04
N LEU A 42 5.65 11.84 7.27
CA LEU A 42 5.62 11.72 5.81
C LEU A 42 7.02 11.71 5.19
N ASP A 43 7.88 12.64 5.58
CA ASP A 43 9.25 12.76 5.05
C ASP A 43 10.09 11.51 5.34
N SER A 44 9.93 10.93 6.54
CA SER A 44 10.60 9.66 6.90
C SER A 44 10.08 8.49 6.08
N ALA A 45 8.79 8.46 5.72
CA ALA A 45 8.20 7.41 4.89
C ALA A 45 8.70 7.49 3.44
N ILE A 46 8.80 8.70 2.89
CA ILE A 46 9.40 8.92 1.57
C ILE A 46 10.87 8.51 1.59
N THR A 47 11.64 8.94 2.59
CA THR A 47 13.06 8.59 2.73
C THR A 47 13.26 7.08 2.81
N ALA A 48 12.47 6.38 3.63
CA ALA A 48 12.50 4.94 3.75
C ALA A 48 12.15 4.22 2.43
N ALA A 49 11.13 4.69 1.71
CA ALA A 49 10.78 4.15 0.40
C ALA A 49 11.90 4.37 -0.64
N ARG A 50 12.54 5.55 -0.65
CA ARG A 50 13.69 5.86 -1.52
C ARG A 50 14.91 5.01 -1.20
N GLU A 51 15.16 4.77 0.08
CA GLU A 51 16.21 3.86 0.52
C GLU A 51 15.94 2.42 0.09
N LEU A 52 14.70 1.95 0.17
CA LEU A 52 14.34 0.64 -0.39
C LEU A 52 14.61 0.59 -1.89
N GLN A 53 14.31 1.65 -2.65
CA GLN A 53 14.58 1.67 -4.09
C GLN A 53 16.08 1.55 -4.41
N SER A 54 16.96 2.13 -3.58
CA SER A 54 18.41 2.01 -3.77
C SER A 54 18.93 0.58 -3.58
N ARG A 55 18.11 -0.31 -2.98
CA ARG A 55 18.43 -1.72 -2.76
C ARG A 55 17.92 -2.65 -3.87
N GLY A 56 17.12 -2.16 -4.82
CA GLY A 56 16.66 -2.98 -5.97
C GLY A 56 15.34 -2.50 -6.59
N PRO A 57 14.23 -2.43 -5.84
CA PRO A 57 12.92 -2.11 -6.37
C PRO A 57 12.87 -0.77 -7.09
N SER A 58 12.22 -0.74 -8.25
CA SER A 58 11.94 0.51 -8.96
C SER A 58 10.67 1.20 -8.46
N VAL A 59 9.79 0.44 -7.81
CA VAL A 59 8.53 0.93 -7.23
C VAL A 59 8.35 0.39 -5.81
N VAL A 60 7.95 1.27 -4.90
CA VAL A 60 7.56 0.93 -3.52
C VAL A 60 6.14 1.44 -3.27
N LEU A 61 5.24 0.54 -2.86
CA LEU A 61 3.88 0.87 -2.44
C LEU A 61 3.75 0.62 -0.93
N VAL A 62 3.74 1.66 -0.13
CA VAL A 62 3.46 1.54 1.31
C VAL A 62 1.95 1.39 1.48
N THR A 63 1.50 0.16 1.73
CA THR A 63 0.09 -0.24 1.64
C THR A 63 -0.80 0.31 2.75
N SER A 64 -0.20 0.71 3.87
CA SER A 64 -0.87 1.45 4.94
C SER A 64 0.16 2.27 5.71
N LEU A 65 -0.04 3.57 5.75
CA LEU A 65 0.73 4.53 6.53
C LEU A 65 -0.20 5.23 7.52
N VAL A 66 0.17 5.21 8.80
CA VAL A 66 -0.46 5.97 9.87
C VAL A 66 0.65 6.74 10.56
N ARG A 67 0.71 8.04 10.29
CA ARG A 67 1.81 8.91 10.68
C ARG A 67 1.39 9.88 11.78
N GLY A 68 2.32 10.25 12.65
CA GLY A 68 2.04 11.11 13.81
C GLY A 68 1.73 12.56 13.45
N ASP A 69 2.16 13.00 12.27
CA ASP A 69 1.94 14.32 11.66
C ASP A 69 0.75 14.32 10.66
N GLY A 70 -0.06 13.26 10.65
CA GLY A 70 -1.22 13.10 9.75
C GLY A 70 -2.55 13.11 10.50
N ASP A 71 -3.64 13.01 9.74
CA ASP A 71 -4.98 12.88 10.31
C ASP A 71 -5.18 11.46 10.89
N PRO A 72 -5.42 11.30 12.20
CA PRO A 72 -5.57 9.99 12.85
C PRO A 72 -6.78 9.18 12.34
N ASP A 73 -7.79 9.86 11.78
CA ASP A 73 -9.00 9.25 11.23
C ASP A 73 -8.81 8.78 9.79
N THR A 74 -7.59 8.86 9.27
CA THR A 74 -7.25 8.40 7.92
C THR A 74 -6.26 7.23 7.92
N VAL A 75 -6.28 6.49 6.81
CA VAL A 75 -5.22 5.58 6.41
C VAL A 75 -4.72 6.05 5.05
N GLU A 76 -3.41 6.23 4.95
CA GLU A 76 -2.78 6.70 3.73
C GLU A 76 -2.06 5.56 3.00
N VAL A 77 -1.99 5.66 1.68
CA VAL A 77 -1.21 4.78 0.81
C VAL A 77 -0.22 5.63 0.03
N LEU A 78 1.07 5.34 0.21
CA LEU A 78 2.18 6.06 -0.42
C LEU A 78 2.75 5.19 -1.55
N ALA A 79 2.84 5.72 -2.75
CA ALA A 79 3.53 5.08 -3.86
C ALA A 79 4.73 5.92 -4.32
N VAL A 80 5.87 5.27 -4.49
CA VAL A 80 7.13 5.92 -4.88
C VAL A 80 7.75 5.17 -6.04
N ASP A 81 7.98 5.87 -7.15
CA ASP A 81 8.74 5.39 -8.31
C ASP A 81 9.98 6.28 -8.53
N LYS A 82 10.84 5.98 -9.51
CA LYS A 82 12.06 6.77 -9.76
C LYS A 82 11.81 8.27 -10.03
N GLN A 83 10.60 8.64 -10.45
CA GLN A 83 10.28 9.99 -10.90
C GLN A 83 9.58 10.82 -9.82
N SER A 84 8.79 10.19 -8.96
CA SER A 84 7.89 10.92 -8.07
C SER A 84 7.44 10.08 -6.86
N ALA A 85 6.91 10.76 -5.84
CA ALA A 85 6.22 10.16 -4.71
C ALA A 85 4.78 10.70 -4.69
N HIS A 86 3.80 9.83 -4.44
CA HIS A 86 2.38 10.17 -4.49
C HIS A 86 1.65 9.54 -3.31
N LEU A 87 0.67 10.26 -2.77
CA LEU A 87 -0.09 9.86 -1.59
C LEU A 87 -1.58 9.91 -1.87
N VAL A 88 -2.31 8.90 -1.41
CA VAL A 88 -3.78 8.95 -1.32
C VAL A 88 -4.18 8.70 0.13
N ALA A 89 -5.03 9.57 0.67
CA ALA A 89 -5.63 9.40 1.99
C ALA A 89 -7.07 8.90 1.86
N THR A 90 -7.45 7.96 2.71
CA THR A 90 -8.82 7.44 2.82
C THR A 90 -9.30 7.49 4.27
N PRO A 91 -10.61 7.64 4.53
CA PRO A 91 -11.15 7.48 5.87
C PRO A 91 -10.82 6.10 6.45
N ARG A 92 -10.55 6.04 7.75
CA ARG A 92 -10.37 4.77 8.46
C ARG A 92 -11.72 4.08 8.61
N LEU A 93 -11.85 2.89 8.04
CA LEU A 93 -13.00 2.02 8.29
C LEU A 93 -12.80 1.20 9.58
N PRO A 94 -13.82 1.00 10.42
CA PRO A 94 -13.74 0.20 11.64
C PRO A 94 -13.77 -1.31 11.32
N LEU A 95 -12.80 -1.77 10.52
CA LEU A 95 -12.70 -3.15 10.03
C LEU A 95 -11.37 -3.79 10.43
N ALA A 96 -11.44 -5.08 10.77
CA ALA A 96 -10.29 -5.95 10.96
C ALA A 96 -10.46 -7.19 10.08
N VAL A 97 -9.94 -7.13 8.86
CA VAL A 97 -10.07 -8.17 7.83
C VAL A 97 -8.72 -8.63 7.33
N ASN A 98 -8.65 -9.88 6.87
CA ASN A 98 -7.47 -10.43 6.20
C ASN A 98 -7.58 -10.25 4.68
N GLY A 99 -6.46 -10.38 3.97
CA GLY A 99 -6.43 -10.37 2.50
C GLY A 99 -6.48 -8.99 1.83
N ALA A 100 -6.71 -7.89 2.57
CA ALA A 100 -6.72 -6.55 1.99
C ALA A 100 -5.35 -6.16 1.39
N GLY A 101 -4.25 -6.56 2.03
CA GLY A 101 -2.89 -6.36 1.51
C GLY A 101 -2.63 -7.15 0.22
N ASP A 102 -3.07 -8.41 0.16
CA ASP A 102 -2.94 -9.26 -1.03
C ASP A 102 -3.74 -8.69 -2.21
N ALA A 103 -4.98 -8.27 -1.94
CA ALA A 103 -5.82 -7.61 -2.94
C ALA A 103 -5.18 -6.31 -3.42
N MET A 104 -4.61 -5.50 -2.53
CA MET A 104 -3.94 -4.25 -2.89
C MET A 104 -2.73 -4.51 -3.78
N ALA A 105 -1.88 -5.48 -3.44
CA ALA A 105 -0.72 -5.84 -4.25
C ALA A 105 -1.12 -6.31 -5.66
N ALA A 106 -2.13 -7.18 -5.75
CA ALA A 106 -2.62 -7.70 -7.03
C ALA A 106 -3.26 -6.63 -7.92
N ILE A 107 -4.15 -5.81 -7.36
CA ILE A 107 -4.85 -4.73 -8.07
C ILE A 107 -3.86 -3.65 -8.50
N PHE A 108 -2.93 -3.27 -7.63
CA PHE A 108 -1.87 -2.33 -7.96
C PHE A 108 -1.00 -2.82 -9.10
N PHE A 109 -0.57 -4.08 -9.07
CA PHE A 109 0.23 -4.65 -10.15
C PHE A 109 -0.52 -4.62 -11.49
N ALA A 110 -1.81 -4.98 -11.49
CA ALA A 110 -2.64 -4.92 -12.70
C ALA A 110 -2.75 -3.49 -13.26
N HIS A 111 -2.97 -2.48 -12.42
CA HIS A 111 -3.03 -1.09 -12.87
C HIS A 111 -1.66 -0.53 -13.25
N TRP A 112 -0.59 -0.90 -12.56
CA TRP A 112 0.78 -0.51 -12.92
C TRP A 112 1.13 -0.93 -14.35
N LEU A 113 0.78 -2.17 -14.74
CA LEU A 113 0.99 -2.68 -16.10
C LEU A 113 0.17 -1.91 -17.16
N ARG A 114 -1.01 -1.40 -16.80
CA ARG A 114 -1.94 -0.72 -17.72
C ARG A 114 -1.69 0.77 -17.84
N GLU A 115 -1.63 1.48 -16.71
CA GLU A 115 -1.61 2.94 -16.66
C GLU A 115 -0.23 3.52 -16.96
N ARG A 116 0.85 2.76 -16.67
CA ARG A 116 2.25 3.17 -16.81
C ARG A 116 2.61 4.49 -16.10
N THR A 117 1.78 4.92 -15.13
CA THR A 117 2.05 6.05 -14.25
C THR A 117 1.75 5.63 -12.82
N ILE A 118 2.63 6.04 -11.88
CA ILE A 118 2.47 5.68 -10.46
C ILE A 118 1.20 6.30 -9.87
N SER A 119 0.86 7.53 -10.29
CA SER A 119 -0.36 8.24 -9.90
C SER A 119 -1.62 7.47 -10.28
N GLY A 120 -1.76 7.12 -11.56
CA GLY A 120 -2.96 6.42 -12.05
C GLY A 120 -3.10 5.04 -11.44
N ALA A 121 -1.98 4.31 -11.26
CA ALA A 121 -2.00 3.02 -10.59
C ALA A 121 -2.42 3.13 -9.11
N LEU A 122 -1.88 4.12 -8.39
CA LEU A 122 -2.21 4.36 -6.99
C LEU A 122 -3.69 4.75 -6.82
N GLU A 123 -4.19 5.73 -7.58
CA GLU A 123 -5.57 6.20 -7.48
C GLU A 123 -6.57 5.06 -7.71
N ARG A 124 -6.43 4.32 -8.81
CA ARG A 124 -7.35 3.22 -9.14
C ARG A 124 -7.33 2.13 -8.10
N THR A 125 -6.14 1.76 -7.62
CA THR A 125 -5.98 0.75 -6.58
C THR A 125 -6.66 1.15 -5.28
N VAL A 126 -6.39 2.36 -4.80
CA VAL A 126 -6.93 2.82 -3.51
C VAL A 126 -8.45 2.94 -3.57
N ASN A 127 -8.99 3.45 -4.67
CA ASN A 127 -10.44 3.51 -4.85
C ASN A 127 -11.10 2.13 -4.93
N ALA A 128 -10.48 1.17 -5.62
CA ALA A 128 -10.99 -0.21 -5.68
C ALA A 128 -10.97 -0.88 -4.29
N ILE A 129 -9.84 -0.79 -3.58
CA ILE A 129 -9.69 -1.36 -2.23
C ILE A 129 -10.66 -0.72 -1.26
N PHE A 130 -10.79 0.60 -1.28
CA PHE A 130 -11.74 1.28 -0.41
C PHE A 130 -13.17 0.82 -0.67
N ALA A 131 -13.58 0.69 -1.94
CA ALA A 131 -14.91 0.19 -2.27
C ALA A 131 -15.15 -1.27 -1.83
N ILE A 132 -14.15 -2.15 -1.95
CA ILE A 132 -14.22 -3.52 -1.42
C ILE A 132 -14.43 -3.50 0.10
N LEU A 133 -13.64 -2.71 0.82
CA LEU A 133 -13.70 -2.65 2.28
C LEU A 133 -14.98 -1.97 2.78
N GLU A 134 -15.43 -0.90 2.12
CA GLU A 134 -16.69 -0.23 2.44
C GLU A 134 -17.87 -1.20 2.29
N LEU A 135 -17.95 -1.92 1.17
CA LEU A 135 -18.98 -2.96 0.97
C LEU A 135 -18.88 -4.09 2.01
N THR A 136 -17.67 -4.45 2.42
CA THR A 136 -17.43 -5.44 3.48
C THR A 136 -17.97 -4.96 4.82
N ALA A 137 -17.75 -3.69 5.17
CA ALA A 137 -18.29 -3.07 6.38
C ALA A 137 -19.82 -2.98 6.35
N GLU A 138 -20.39 -2.53 5.24
CA GLU A 138 -21.85 -2.41 5.05
C GLU A 138 -22.55 -3.75 5.24
N LYS A 139 -21.98 -4.83 4.69
CA LYS A 139 -22.50 -6.19 4.83
C LYS A 139 -22.18 -6.84 6.17
N LYS A 140 -21.32 -6.23 7.00
CA LYS A 140 -20.86 -6.76 8.29
C LYS A 140 -20.24 -8.16 8.18
N GLU A 141 -19.53 -8.39 7.08
CA GLU A 141 -18.89 -9.68 6.79
C GLU A 141 -17.45 -9.71 7.30
N ARG A 142 -16.98 -10.91 7.64
CA ARG A 142 -15.58 -11.13 8.04
C ARG A 142 -14.64 -11.24 6.83
N GLU A 143 -15.12 -11.85 5.75
CA GLU A 143 -14.37 -12.04 4.52
C GLU A 143 -14.56 -10.85 3.57
N ILE A 144 -13.47 -10.40 2.95
CA ILE A 144 -13.50 -9.26 2.03
C ILE A 144 -14.38 -9.57 0.82
N GLN A 145 -15.22 -8.61 0.45
CA GLN A 145 -16.28 -8.77 -0.54
C GLN A 145 -15.78 -8.66 -1.99
N LEU A 146 -14.72 -9.40 -2.36
CA LEU A 146 -14.07 -9.32 -3.68
C LEU A 146 -15.04 -9.59 -4.85
N VAL A 147 -15.81 -10.68 -4.76
CA VAL A 147 -16.75 -11.07 -5.85
C VAL A 147 -17.91 -10.09 -5.94
N ALA A 148 -18.44 -9.64 -4.79
CA ALA A 148 -19.54 -8.69 -4.78
C ALA A 148 -19.10 -7.29 -5.24
N ALA A 149 -17.83 -6.93 -5.04
CA ALA A 149 -17.22 -5.67 -5.46
C ALA A 149 -16.51 -5.75 -6.83
N GLN A 150 -16.74 -6.80 -7.63
CA GLN A 150 -15.99 -7.03 -8.87
C GLN A 150 -16.11 -5.87 -9.87
N GLU A 151 -17.26 -5.18 -9.89
CA GLU A 151 -17.47 -4.02 -10.74
C GLU A 151 -16.59 -2.84 -10.29
N GLN A 152 -16.44 -2.62 -8.99
CA GLN A 152 -15.56 -1.59 -8.43
C GLN A 152 -14.07 -1.95 -8.57
N ILE A 153 -13.73 -3.22 -8.78
CA ILE A 153 -12.37 -3.64 -9.15
C ILE A 153 -12.11 -3.32 -10.63
N ALA A 154 -13.05 -3.65 -11.52
CA ALA A 154 -12.92 -3.42 -12.95
C ALA A 154 -12.99 -1.94 -13.33
N ASN A 155 -13.91 -1.21 -12.68
CA ASN A 155 -14.23 0.20 -12.88
C ASN A 155 -14.22 0.94 -11.54
N PRO A 156 -13.03 1.21 -10.95
CA PRO A 156 -12.93 1.84 -9.65
C PRO A 156 -13.59 3.23 -9.65
N PRO A 157 -14.32 3.58 -8.57
CA PRO A 157 -14.87 4.92 -8.44
C PRO A 157 -13.74 5.96 -8.37
N HIS A 158 -14.04 7.22 -8.69
CA HIS A 158 -13.06 8.31 -8.64
C HIS A 158 -13.31 9.21 -7.40
N ARG A 159 -13.17 8.64 -6.19
CA ARG A 159 -13.44 9.33 -4.91
C ARG A 159 -12.19 9.95 -4.30
N PHE A 160 -11.06 9.26 -4.39
CA PHE A 160 -9.80 9.68 -3.80
C PHE A 160 -8.76 9.94 -4.88
N ARG A 161 -8.06 11.07 -4.79
CA ARG A 161 -7.05 11.50 -5.76
C ARG A 161 -5.66 11.42 -5.14
N ALA A 162 -4.68 11.13 -5.98
CA ALA A 162 -3.27 11.13 -5.61
C ALA A 162 -2.77 12.56 -5.56
N VAL A 163 -2.14 12.91 -4.44
CA VAL A 163 -1.39 14.14 -4.27
C VAL A 163 0.08 13.84 -4.55
N ARG A 164 0.67 14.54 -5.51
CA ARG A 164 2.10 14.48 -5.75
C ARG A 164 2.87 15.16 -4.62
N LEU A 165 3.91 14.48 -4.14
CA LEU A 165 4.82 14.96 -3.11
C LEU A 165 6.16 15.27 -3.79
N GLY A 166 6.51 16.56 -3.92
CA GLY A 166 7.70 17.01 -4.66
C GLY A 166 7.51 17.05 -6.17
#